data_AF-A0ABD5CQX5-F1
#
_entry.id   AF-A0ABD5CQX5-F1
#
_cell.length_a   1.000
_cell.length_b   1.000
_cell.length_c   1.000
_cell.angle_alpha   90.00
_cell.angle_beta   90.00
_cell.angle_gamma   90.00
#
_symmetry.space_group_name_H-M   'P 1'
#
loop_
_entity.id
_entity.type
_entity.pdbx_description
1 polymer ?
#
loop_
_entity_poly.entity_id
_entity_poly.type
_entity_poly.pdbx_seq_one_letter_code
_entity_poly.pdbx_strand_id
1 'polypeptide(L)'
;MRYGKEFFDLQLRFARVVAALAAIPLEQALLDYTNLYVRFGLGRAFDQDHPTWRRYIQGLSQTTHASDWTYSFYLAHAQAGRETPLVATFGCFSYATPDSQSIRLHFQNTDTATVSPLSIDRLPMRLSELRALFDHVRRYEPEAESVLGTSWLYNLRAYQRLFPEAYIASATVADNRFRNMSLWGQFLDRNGGLKVGFTEDFLRRLSKTTTVRELASCFPLQALAVSAPITQFHTFYDSAM
;
A
#
# COMPACT_ATOMS: atom_id res chain seq x y z
N MET A 1 -0.01 7.69 11.12
CA MET A 1 -0.01 6.40 11.85
C MET A 1 1.43 5.98 12.09
N ARG A 2 1.79 5.59 13.31
CA ARG A 2 3.12 5.03 13.63
C ARG A 2 3.07 3.52 13.46
N TYR A 3 4.06 2.95 12.78
CA TYR A 3 4.17 1.49 12.63
C TYR A 3 5.02 0.89 13.75
N GLY A 4 4.66 -0.30 14.22
CA GLY A 4 5.44 -1.06 15.20
C GLY A 4 6.78 -1.53 14.65
N LYS A 5 7.74 -1.78 15.54
CA LYS A 5 9.09 -2.26 15.19
C LYS A 5 9.03 -3.58 14.40
N GLU A 6 8.11 -4.46 14.78
CA GLU A 6 7.92 -5.79 14.22
C GLU A 6 7.59 -5.73 12.72
N PHE A 7 6.94 -4.66 12.26
CA PHE A 7 6.68 -4.44 10.84
C PHE A 7 7.96 -4.20 10.04
N PHE A 8 8.95 -3.52 10.62
CA PHE A 8 10.26 -3.35 9.99
C PHE A 8 11.06 -4.65 10.06
N ASP A 9 10.97 -5.39 11.16
CA ASP A 9 11.61 -6.69 11.32
C ASP A 9 11.14 -7.70 10.27
N LEU A 10 9.84 -7.70 9.97
CA LEU A 10 9.25 -8.53 8.93
C LEU A 10 9.89 -8.23 7.56
N GLN A 11 10.07 -6.95 7.23
CA GLN A 11 10.68 -6.51 5.97
C GLN A 11 12.17 -6.85 5.89
N LEU A 12 12.91 -6.69 7.00
CA LEU A 12 14.32 -7.10 7.07
C LEU A 12 14.49 -8.62 6.86
N ARG A 13 13.61 -9.44 7.44
CA ARG A 13 13.62 -10.90 7.24
C ARG A 13 13.33 -11.25 5.78
N PHE A 14 12.33 -10.60 5.18
CA PHE A 14 12.01 -10.78 3.77
C PHE A 14 13.20 -10.43 2.87
N ALA A 15 13.79 -9.25 3.05
CA ALA A 15 14.93 -8.79 2.24
C ALA A 15 16.14 -9.73 2.32
N ARG A 16 16.41 -10.34 3.49
CA ARG A 16 17.48 -11.36 3.61
C ARG A 16 17.21 -12.60 2.77
N VAL A 17 15.96 -13.09 2.76
CA VAL A 17 15.58 -14.24 1.92
C VAL A 17 15.70 -13.87 0.45
N VAL A 18 15.25 -12.68 0.06
CA VAL A 18 15.42 -12.18 -1.32
C VAL A 18 16.89 -12.10 -1.72
N ALA A 19 17.74 -11.50 -0.90
CA ALA A 19 19.17 -11.37 -1.15
C ALA A 19 19.82 -12.73 -1.41
N ALA A 20 19.47 -13.74 -0.61
CA ALA A 20 19.96 -15.11 -0.79
C ALA A 20 19.44 -15.77 -2.08
N LEU A 21 18.12 -15.68 -2.35
CA LEU A 21 17.51 -16.33 -3.52
C LEU A 21 17.89 -15.69 -4.86
N ALA A 22 18.06 -14.37 -4.88
CA ALA A 22 18.41 -13.61 -6.08
C ALA A 22 19.93 -13.44 -6.26
N ALA A 23 20.73 -13.86 -5.27
CA ALA A 23 22.18 -13.62 -5.22
C ALA A 23 22.56 -12.14 -5.39
N ILE A 24 21.81 -11.24 -4.74
CA ILE A 24 22.04 -9.79 -4.76
C ILE A 24 22.47 -9.28 -3.37
N PRO A 25 23.17 -8.12 -3.28
CA PRO A 25 23.48 -7.50 -2.00
C PRO A 25 22.23 -7.19 -1.17
N LEU A 26 22.33 -7.31 0.15
CA LEU A 26 21.22 -6.99 1.06
C LEU A 26 20.74 -5.54 0.89
N GLU A 27 21.64 -4.59 0.64
CA GLU A 27 21.30 -3.20 0.33
C GLU A 27 20.32 -3.10 -0.84
N GLN A 28 20.60 -3.82 -1.94
CA GLN A 28 19.74 -3.85 -3.11
C GLN A 28 18.40 -4.52 -2.80
N ALA A 29 18.41 -5.64 -2.07
CA ALA A 29 17.17 -6.30 -1.66
C ALA A 29 16.29 -5.40 -0.78
N LEU A 30 16.88 -4.62 0.14
CA LEU A 30 16.15 -3.67 0.98
C LEU A 30 15.53 -2.54 0.14
N LEU A 31 16.26 -2.01 -0.84
CA LEU A 31 15.77 -0.93 -1.71
C LEU A 31 14.65 -1.42 -2.65
N ASP A 32 14.83 -2.61 -3.23
CA ASP A 32 14.00 -3.10 -4.33
C ASP A 32 12.77 -3.89 -3.86
N TYR A 33 12.87 -4.55 -2.70
CA TYR A 33 11.88 -5.52 -2.23
C TYR A 33 11.22 -5.14 -0.91
N THR A 34 11.41 -3.91 -0.42
CA THR A 34 10.73 -3.43 0.79
C THR A 34 10.19 -2.02 0.61
N ASN A 35 9.34 -1.55 1.51
CA ASN A 35 8.86 -0.17 1.50
C ASN A 35 9.71 0.79 2.36
N LEU A 36 10.85 0.34 2.89
CA LEU A 36 11.67 1.08 3.85
C LEU A 36 12.06 2.47 3.35
N TYR A 37 12.51 2.57 2.10
CA TYR A 37 12.88 3.84 1.46
C TYR A 37 11.75 4.88 1.55
N VAL A 38 10.52 4.45 1.26
CA VAL A 38 9.32 5.31 1.36
C VAL A 38 8.98 5.61 2.81
N ARG A 39 9.17 4.66 3.74
CA ARG A 39 8.91 4.85 5.18
C ARG A 39 9.93 5.76 5.86
N PHE A 40 11.10 5.92 5.28
CA PHE A 40 12.11 6.92 5.69
C PHE A 40 11.90 8.30 5.06
N GLY A 41 10.80 8.52 4.33
CA GLY A 41 10.51 9.83 3.74
C GLY A 41 11.42 10.21 2.57
N LEU A 42 11.99 9.24 1.86
CA LEU A 42 12.95 9.51 0.77
C LEU A 42 12.26 9.67 -0.60
N GLY A 43 10.93 9.76 -0.62
CA GLY A 43 10.12 9.86 -1.83
C GLY A 43 9.96 8.52 -2.55
N ARG A 44 9.91 8.56 -3.88
CA ARG A 44 9.63 7.40 -4.76
C ARG A 44 10.65 7.20 -5.88
N ALA A 45 11.80 7.88 -5.81
CA ALA A 45 12.87 7.71 -6.78
C ALA A 45 13.62 6.37 -6.60
N PHE A 46 13.64 5.83 -5.37
CA PHE A 46 14.43 4.65 -5.00
C PHE A 46 15.89 4.80 -5.43
N ASP A 47 16.45 5.96 -5.10
CA ASP A 47 17.83 6.30 -5.43
C ASP A 47 18.78 5.63 -4.43
N GLN A 48 19.57 4.67 -4.93
CA GLN A 48 20.56 3.95 -4.13
C GLN A 48 21.64 4.87 -3.56
N ASP A 49 21.91 6.00 -4.24
CA ASP A 49 22.96 6.95 -3.86
C ASP A 49 22.40 8.10 -3.00
N HIS A 50 21.10 8.06 -2.67
CA HIS A 50 20.47 9.06 -1.81
C HIS A 50 21.22 9.16 -0.46
N PRO A 51 21.70 10.35 -0.05
CA PRO A 51 22.57 10.48 1.14
C PRO A 51 21.99 9.88 2.42
N THR A 52 20.68 10.08 2.64
CA THR A 52 19.97 9.48 3.78
C THR A 52 19.87 7.95 3.69
N TRP A 53 19.67 7.38 2.49
CA TRP A 53 19.65 5.93 2.30
C TRP A 53 21.04 5.32 2.54
N ARG A 54 22.09 5.93 1.98
CA ARG A 54 23.48 5.50 2.23
C ARG A 54 23.84 5.54 3.72
N ARG A 55 23.40 6.55 4.46
CA ARG A 55 23.55 6.62 5.93
C ARG A 55 22.85 5.47 6.64
N TYR A 56 21.62 5.13 6.22
CA TYR A 56 20.90 3.98 6.75
C TYR A 56 21.68 2.67 6.53
N ILE A 57 22.14 2.44 5.30
CA ILE A 57 22.89 1.23 4.93
C ILE A 57 24.23 1.15 5.68
N GLN A 58 24.96 2.25 5.79
CA GLN A 58 26.22 2.30 6.54
C GLN A 58 26.01 1.91 8.00
N GLY A 59 25.04 2.51 8.69
CA GLY A 59 24.76 2.16 10.08
C GLY A 59 24.24 0.71 10.24
N LEU A 60 23.48 0.21 9.25
CA LEU A 60 23.02 -1.18 9.24
C LEU A 60 24.18 -2.16 9.13
N SER A 61 25.23 -1.83 8.37
CA SER A 61 26.43 -2.66 8.23
C SER A 61 27.31 -2.71 9.48
N GLN A 62 27.18 -1.73 10.38
CA GLN A 62 28.01 -1.57 11.57
C GLN A 62 27.36 -2.10 12.85
N THR A 63 26.09 -2.51 12.79
CA THR A 63 25.32 -2.94 13.97
C THR A 63 25.04 -4.44 13.95
N THR A 64 25.04 -5.06 15.13
CA THR A 64 24.50 -6.42 15.34
C THR A 64 22.97 -6.39 15.58
N HIS A 65 22.40 -5.21 15.84
CA HIS A 65 20.99 -5.00 16.16
C HIS A 65 20.24 -4.32 15.00
N ALA A 66 20.23 -4.96 13.84
CA ALA A 66 19.63 -4.45 12.60
C ALA A 66 18.19 -3.93 12.77
N SER A 67 17.39 -4.64 13.58
CA SER A 67 16.02 -4.31 13.93
C SER A 67 15.89 -2.99 14.68
N ASP A 68 16.68 -2.81 15.75
CA ASP A 68 16.68 -1.58 16.54
C ASP A 68 17.20 -0.39 15.75
N TRP A 69 18.25 -0.59 14.97
CA TRP A 69 18.77 0.42 14.05
C TRP A 69 17.71 0.88 13.05
N THR A 70 17.07 -0.05 12.35
CA THR A 70 16.06 0.26 11.33
C THR A 70 14.86 0.99 11.93
N TYR A 71 14.39 0.54 13.09
CA TYR A 71 13.28 1.20 13.76
C TYR A 71 13.65 2.60 14.27
N SER A 72 14.83 2.77 14.86
CA SER A 72 15.31 4.09 15.30
C SER A 72 15.48 5.05 14.12
N PHE A 73 16.01 4.55 13.01
CA PHE A 73 16.13 5.30 11.76
C PHE A 73 14.76 5.75 11.24
N TYR A 74 13.77 4.85 11.23
CA TYR A 74 12.39 5.18 10.93
C TYR A 74 11.85 6.28 11.85
N LEU A 75 12.00 6.16 13.17
CA LEU A 75 11.48 7.17 14.10
C LEU A 75 12.10 8.56 13.87
N ALA A 76 13.38 8.61 13.55
CA ALA A 76 14.07 9.86 13.24
C ALA A 76 13.64 10.48 11.89
N HIS A 77 13.08 9.69 10.97
CA HIS A 77 12.76 10.11 9.60
C HIS A 77 11.29 9.93 9.22
N ALA A 78 10.43 9.56 10.18
CA ALA A 78 9.00 9.28 9.95
C ALA A 78 8.21 10.49 9.43
N GLN A 79 8.83 11.68 9.44
CA GLN A 79 8.28 12.90 8.87
C GLN A 79 9.07 13.32 7.63
N ALA A 80 8.70 12.80 6.44
CA ALA A 80 8.87 13.48 5.15
C ALA A 80 8.48 12.57 3.97
N GLY A 81 7.32 11.91 3.97
CA GLY A 81 6.84 11.29 2.73
C GLY A 81 6.17 12.34 1.85
N ARG A 82 6.81 12.85 0.79
CA ARG A 82 6.06 13.50 -0.31
C ARG A 82 5.23 12.41 -0.99
N GLU A 83 4.01 12.22 -0.52
CA GLU A 83 3.01 11.45 -1.24
C GLU A 83 2.73 12.16 -2.58
N THR A 84 2.26 11.40 -3.58
CA THR A 84 1.67 12.04 -4.77
C THR A 84 0.64 13.06 -4.27
N PRO A 85 0.71 14.34 -4.70
CA PRO A 85 -0.20 15.35 -4.19
C PRO A 85 -1.62 14.86 -4.41
N LEU A 86 -2.33 14.62 -3.31
CA LEU A 86 -3.74 14.29 -3.33
C LEU A 86 -4.47 15.54 -3.80
N VAL A 87 -5.42 15.37 -4.70
CA VAL A 87 -6.26 16.48 -5.16
C VAL A 87 -7.30 16.81 -4.09
N ALA A 88 -8.00 15.79 -3.59
CA ALA A 88 -9.00 15.95 -2.54
C ALA A 88 -9.19 14.67 -1.73
N THR A 89 -9.74 14.83 -0.52
CA THR A 89 -10.01 13.76 0.46
C THR A 89 -11.44 13.86 0.97
N PHE A 90 -12.13 12.71 1.03
CA PHE A 90 -13.51 12.52 1.46
C PHE A 90 -13.54 11.35 2.46
N GLY A 91 -13.46 11.68 3.75
CA GLY A 91 -13.42 10.68 4.82
C GLY A 91 -12.23 9.72 4.70
N CYS A 92 -12.50 8.44 4.42
CA CYS A 92 -11.46 7.42 4.24
C CYS A 92 -10.89 7.33 2.81
N PHE A 93 -11.44 8.08 1.86
CA PHE A 93 -11.05 8.05 0.46
C PHE A 93 -10.38 9.34 0.03
N SER A 94 -9.42 9.24 -0.86
CA SER A 94 -8.83 10.39 -1.55
C SER A 94 -8.51 10.00 -2.98
N TYR A 95 -8.22 10.98 -3.83
CA TYR A 95 -7.72 10.71 -5.17
C TYR A 95 -6.54 11.60 -5.55
N ALA A 96 -5.73 11.10 -6.47
CA ALA A 96 -4.67 11.84 -7.15
C ALA A 96 -4.86 11.73 -8.67
N THR A 97 -4.23 12.61 -9.43
CA THR A 97 -4.22 12.59 -10.90
C THR A 97 -2.84 12.11 -11.39
N PRO A 98 -2.66 10.81 -11.69
CA PRO A 98 -1.39 10.33 -12.26
C PRO A 98 -1.08 10.93 -13.64
N ASP A 99 -2.11 11.35 -14.37
CA ASP A 99 -2.10 12.00 -15.67
C ASP A 99 -3.39 12.82 -15.84
N SER A 100 -3.58 13.47 -17.00
CA SER A 100 -4.76 14.32 -17.26
C SER A 100 -6.04 13.55 -17.53
N GLN A 101 -5.97 12.26 -17.86
CA GLN A 101 -7.13 11.44 -18.27
C GLN A 101 -7.57 10.44 -17.20
N SER A 102 -6.88 10.40 -16.07
CA SER A 102 -7.10 9.38 -15.06
C SER A 102 -7.09 9.96 -13.66
N ILE A 103 -7.98 9.47 -12.81
CA ILE A 103 -7.83 9.59 -11.36
C ILE A 103 -7.37 8.27 -10.77
N ARG A 104 -6.63 8.33 -9.66
CA ARG A 104 -6.26 7.16 -8.87
C ARG A 104 -6.87 7.25 -7.49
N LEU A 105 -7.66 6.24 -7.13
CA LEU A 105 -8.27 6.14 -5.80
C LEU A 105 -7.26 5.66 -4.77
N HIS A 106 -7.35 6.27 -3.60
CA HIS A 106 -6.60 5.93 -2.39
C HIS A 106 -7.58 5.67 -1.24
N PHE A 107 -7.24 4.71 -0.39
CA PHE A 107 -7.96 4.44 0.84
C PHE A 107 -7.01 4.50 2.02
N GLN A 108 -7.40 5.25 3.05
CA GLN A 108 -6.71 5.31 4.32
C GLN A 108 -7.76 5.27 5.43
N ASN A 109 -7.53 4.42 6.44
CA ASN A 109 -8.39 4.42 7.61
C ASN A 109 -8.15 5.70 8.43
N THR A 110 -9.08 6.64 8.31
CA THR A 110 -9.19 7.85 9.15
C THR A 110 -10.36 7.74 10.15
N ASP A 111 -11.11 6.63 10.10
CA ASP A 111 -12.26 6.38 10.97
C ASP A 111 -11.78 6.15 12.42
N THR A 112 -12.38 6.88 13.35
CA THR A 112 -12.07 6.79 14.78
C THR A 112 -12.86 5.68 15.49
N ALA A 113 -13.77 5.02 14.77
CA ALA A 113 -14.59 3.98 15.32
C ALA A 113 -13.81 2.76 15.78
N THR A 114 -14.37 2.06 16.77
CA THR A 114 -13.83 0.79 17.25
C THR A 114 -14.12 -0.40 16.33
N VAL A 115 -14.91 -0.21 15.28
CA VAL A 115 -15.21 -1.21 14.25
C VAL A 115 -14.33 -1.01 13.02
N SER A 116 -14.22 -2.04 12.18
CA SER A 116 -13.50 -1.91 10.89
C SER A 116 -14.13 -0.80 10.02
N PRO A 117 -13.33 0.06 9.36
CA PRO A 117 -13.86 1.08 8.45
C PRO A 117 -14.59 0.48 7.23
N LEU A 118 -14.39 -0.82 6.97
CA LEU A 118 -15.03 -1.59 5.91
C LEU A 118 -16.13 -2.52 6.44
N SER A 119 -16.51 -2.44 7.72
CA SER A 119 -17.61 -3.24 8.28
C SER A 119 -18.94 -2.95 7.57
N ILE A 120 -19.93 -3.84 7.70
CA ILE A 120 -21.29 -3.60 7.17
C ILE A 120 -21.90 -2.33 7.75
N ASP A 121 -21.68 -2.05 9.04
CA ASP A 121 -22.21 -0.86 9.72
C ASP A 121 -21.64 0.45 9.14
N ARG A 122 -20.42 0.39 8.58
CA ARG A 122 -19.77 1.55 7.96
C ARG A 122 -20.07 1.68 6.47
N LEU A 123 -20.74 0.70 5.86
CA LEU A 123 -21.03 0.70 4.43
C LEU A 123 -21.75 1.97 3.96
N PRO A 124 -22.84 2.45 4.61
CA PRO A 124 -23.53 3.65 4.16
C PRO A 124 -22.62 4.90 4.15
N MET A 125 -21.75 5.02 5.17
CA MET A 125 -20.80 6.13 5.27
C MET A 125 -19.70 6.06 4.21
N ARG A 126 -19.18 4.85 3.91
CA ARG A 126 -18.18 4.69 2.84
C ARG A 126 -18.77 4.99 1.45
N LEU A 127 -20.03 4.62 1.21
CA LEU A 127 -20.73 4.95 -0.04
C LEU A 127 -21.00 6.45 -0.16
N SER A 128 -21.37 7.14 0.92
CA SER A 128 -21.58 8.60 0.88
C SER A 128 -20.27 9.37 0.64
N GLU A 129 -19.16 8.92 1.23
CA GLU A 129 -17.83 9.47 0.97
C GLU A 129 -17.42 9.33 -0.50
N LEU A 130 -17.61 8.14 -1.08
CA LEU A 130 -17.30 7.89 -2.49
C LEU A 130 -18.22 8.68 -3.43
N ARG A 131 -19.52 8.79 -3.12
CA ARG A 131 -20.44 9.65 -3.89
C ARG A 131 -19.94 11.10 -3.90
N ALA A 132 -19.63 11.66 -2.73
CA ALA A 132 -19.12 13.02 -2.63
C ALA A 132 -17.79 13.21 -3.40
N LEU A 133 -16.92 12.20 -3.38
CA LEU A 133 -15.70 12.18 -4.18
C LEU A 133 -16.00 12.25 -5.68
N PHE A 134 -16.88 11.39 -6.19
CA PHE A 134 -17.18 11.37 -7.62
C PHE A 134 -17.99 12.59 -8.09
N ASP A 135 -18.81 13.19 -7.22
CA ASP A 135 -19.43 14.48 -7.48
C ASP A 135 -18.39 15.61 -7.58
N HIS A 136 -17.32 15.54 -6.80
CA HIS A 136 -16.21 16.49 -6.92
C HIS A 136 -15.42 16.28 -8.21
N VAL A 137 -15.05 15.05 -8.53
CA VAL A 137 -14.33 14.71 -9.77
C VAL A 137 -15.12 15.17 -10.99
N ARG A 138 -16.44 14.94 -11.02
CA ARG A 138 -17.33 15.41 -12.10
C ARG A 138 -17.24 16.93 -12.33
N ARG A 139 -17.01 17.71 -11.27
CA ARG A 139 -16.99 19.18 -11.32
C ARG A 139 -15.61 19.74 -11.62
N TYR A 140 -14.55 19.12 -11.12
CA TYR A 140 -13.21 19.69 -11.10
C TYR A 140 -12.19 18.93 -11.96
N GLU A 141 -12.50 17.71 -12.38
CA GLU A 141 -11.66 16.90 -13.28
C GLU A 141 -12.47 16.45 -14.52
N PRO A 142 -13.01 17.38 -15.32
CA PRO A 142 -13.88 17.03 -16.45
C PRO A 142 -13.17 16.25 -17.57
N GLU A 143 -11.84 16.29 -17.61
CA GLU A 143 -11.01 15.54 -18.56
C GLU A 143 -10.69 14.11 -18.11
N ALA A 144 -11.02 13.75 -16.87
CA ALA A 144 -10.80 12.39 -16.38
C ALA A 144 -11.75 11.42 -17.10
N GLU A 145 -11.18 10.43 -17.79
CA GLU A 145 -11.91 9.39 -18.51
C GLU A 145 -11.91 8.06 -17.75
N SER A 146 -10.90 7.84 -16.91
CA SER A 146 -10.70 6.57 -16.22
C SER A 146 -10.44 6.72 -14.71
N VAL A 147 -10.81 5.67 -13.97
CA VAL A 147 -10.50 5.53 -12.55
C VAL A 147 -9.56 4.35 -12.40
N LEU A 148 -8.47 4.56 -11.65
CA LEU A 148 -7.43 3.58 -11.39
C LEU A 148 -7.35 3.27 -9.90
N GLY A 149 -6.93 2.05 -9.57
CA GLY A 149 -6.68 1.64 -8.20
C GLY A 149 -5.57 0.61 -8.12
N THR A 150 -4.85 0.59 -6.99
CA THR A 150 -3.90 -0.49 -6.69
C THR A 150 -3.86 -0.77 -5.20
N SER A 151 -4.36 -1.94 -4.79
CA SER A 151 -4.42 -2.32 -3.37
C SER A 151 -4.60 -3.82 -3.18
N TRP A 152 -4.11 -4.35 -2.06
CA TRP A 152 -4.49 -5.68 -1.59
C TRP A 152 -5.95 -5.74 -1.12
N LEU A 153 -6.57 -4.60 -0.80
CA LEU A 153 -7.96 -4.54 -0.33
C LEU A 153 -8.96 -5.03 -1.38
N TYR A 154 -8.62 -4.99 -2.67
CA TYR A 154 -9.47 -5.52 -3.75
C TYR A 154 -9.68 -7.02 -3.67
N ASN A 155 -8.94 -7.76 -2.82
CA ASN A 155 -9.23 -9.17 -2.52
C ASN A 155 -10.39 -9.34 -1.51
N LEU A 156 -10.83 -8.26 -0.84
CA LEU A 156 -11.82 -8.32 0.22
C LEU A 156 -13.21 -7.98 -0.30
N ARG A 157 -14.19 -8.87 -0.12
CA ARG A 157 -15.62 -8.60 -0.45
C ARG A 157 -16.14 -7.30 0.17
N ALA A 158 -15.71 -7.01 1.40
CA ALA A 158 -16.07 -5.79 2.12
C ALA A 158 -15.63 -4.49 1.43
N TYR A 159 -14.52 -4.53 0.69
CA TYR A 159 -14.01 -3.41 -0.11
C TYR A 159 -14.61 -3.41 -1.52
N GLN A 160 -14.71 -4.58 -2.16
CA GLN A 160 -15.23 -4.73 -3.52
C GLN A 160 -16.64 -4.14 -3.68
N ARG A 161 -17.54 -4.36 -2.72
CA ARG A 161 -18.93 -3.87 -2.74
C ARG A 161 -19.09 -2.35 -2.78
N LEU A 162 -18.01 -1.59 -2.60
CA LEU A 162 -18.02 -0.14 -2.65
C LEU A 162 -17.90 0.42 -4.07
N PHE A 163 -17.64 -0.44 -5.06
CA PHE A 163 -17.28 -0.02 -6.41
C PHE A 163 -18.15 -0.71 -7.47
N PRO A 164 -18.22 -0.14 -8.69
CA PRO A 164 -18.90 -0.78 -9.82
C PRO A 164 -18.35 -2.17 -10.12
N GLU A 165 -19.22 -3.09 -10.55
CA GLU A 165 -18.82 -4.47 -10.86
C GLU A 165 -17.73 -4.53 -11.94
N ALA A 166 -17.85 -3.73 -13.01
CA ALA A 166 -16.87 -3.67 -14.08
C ALA A 166 -15.47 -3.26 -13.58
N TYR A 167 -15.40 -2.38 -12.57
CA TYR A 167 -14.14 -1.98 -11.97
C TYR A 167 -13.49 -3.13 -11.20
N ILE A 168 -14.27 -3.89 -10.42
CA ILE A 168 -13.75 -5.04 -9.70
C ILE A 168 -13.39 -6.19 -10.64
N ALA A 169 -14.17 -6.42 -11.70
CA ALA A 169 -13.91 -7.44 -12.70
C ALA A 169 -12.63 -7.18 -13.51
N SER A 170 -12.18 -5.92 -13.60
CA SER A 170 -10.92 -5.55 -14.27
C SER A 170 -9.65 -5.94 -13.51
N ALA A 171 -9.78 -6.51 -12.31
CA ALA A 171 -8.65 -6.75 -11.42
C ALA A 171 -7.58 -7.66 -12.06
N THR A 172 -6.35 -7.14 -12.10
CA THR A 172 -5.16 -7.88 -12.51
C THR A 172 -4.11 -7.84 -11.40
N VAL A 173 -3.27 -8.88 -11.32
CA VAL A 173 -2.15 -8.87 -10.36
C VAL A 173 -1.17 -7.79 -10.78
N ALA A 174 -0.88 -6.86 -9.87
CA ALA A 174 0.05 -5.79 -10.14
C ALA A 174 1.48 -6.27 -9.87
N ASP A 175 2.33 -6.20 -10.88
CA ASP A 175 3.73 -6.64 -10.78
C ASP A 175 4.57 -5.74 -9.86
N ASN A 176 5.59 -6.37 -9.25
CA ASN A 176 6.67 -5.74 -8.50
C ASN A 176 6.22 -4.64 -7.50
N ARG A 177 5.25 -4.98 -6.64
CA ARG A 177 4.68 -4.04 -5.65
C ARG A 177 5.34 -4.06 -4.28
N PHE A 178 6.48 -4.72 -4.15
CA PHE A 178 7.23 -4.83 -2.89
C PHE A 178 7.66 -3.47 -2.33
N ARG A 179 7.86 -2.47 -3.19
CA ARG A 179 8.23 -1.11 -2.79
C ARG A 179 7.11 -0.30 -2.12
N ASN A 180 5.88 -0.83 -2.09
CA ASN A 180 4.68 -0.04 -1.77
C ASN A 180 3.79 -0.66 -0.69
N MET A 181 2.97 0.17 -0.06
CA MET A 181 1.97 -0.26 0.92
C MET A 181 0.88 -1.18 0.33
N SER A 182 0.76 -1.24 -1.00
CA SER A 182 -0.21 -2.10 -1.69
C SER A 182 0.01 -3.59 -1.41
N LEU A 183 1.21 -4.03 -1.01
CA LEU A 183 1.44 -5.37 -0.46
C LEU A 183 1.57 -5.35 1.07
N TRP A 184 2.37 -4.44 1.62
CA TRP A 184 2.73 -4.49 3.04
C TRP A 184 1.58 -4.12 4.00
N GLY A 185 0.60 -3.34 3.55
CA GLY A 185 -0.49 -2.88 4.42
C GLY A 185 -1.36 -4.02 4.99
N GLN A 186 -1.35 -5.20 4.37
CA GLN A 186 -2.14 -6.35 4.83
C GLN A 186 -1.69 -6.89 6.20
N PHE A 187 -0.43 -6.67 6.56
CA PHE A 187 0.14 -7.10 7.84
C PHE A 187 -0.23 -6.18 9.00
N LEU A 188 -0.75 -4.99 8.73
CA LEU A 188 -0.99 -3.99 9.77
C LEU A 188 -2.42 -4.05 10.28
N ASP A 189 -2.57 -3.93 11.60
CA ASP A 189 -3.83 -3.58 12.24
C ASP A 189 -4.06 -2.05 12.23
N ARG A 190 -5.19 -1.60 12.80
CA ARG A 190 -5.54 -0.18 12.83
C ARG A 190 -4.60 0.68 13.69
N ASN A 191 -3.85 0.06 14.60
CA ASN A 191 -2.92 0.73 15.51
C ASN A 191 -1.48 0.73 14.94
N GLY A 192 -1.27 0.15 13.76
CA GLY A 192 0.06 -0.01 13.15
C GLY A 192 0.86 -1.19 13.72
N GLY A 193 0.23 -2.08 14.48
CA GLY A 193 0.78 -3.34 14.95
C GLY A 193 0.62 -4.46 13.91
N LEU A 194 1.34 -5.58 14.08
CA LEU A 194 1.22 -6.72 13.18
C LEU A 194 -0.02 -7.56 13.45
N LYS A 195 -0.68 -8.00 12.38
CA LYS A 195 -1.68 -9.08 12.40
C LYS A 195 -0.94 -10.41 12.45
N VAL A 196 -1.02 -11.09 13.60
CA VAL A 196 -0.28 -12.34 13.89
C VAL A 196 -0.53 -13.40 12.81
N GLY A 197 -1.79 -13.76 12.53
CA GLY A 197 -2.10 -14.84 11.57
C GLY A 197 -1.58 -14.57 10.14
N PHE A 198 -1.70 -13.34 9.65
CA PHE A 198 -1.16 -12.96 8.33
C PHE A 198 0.37 -13.07 8.30
N THR A 199 1.02 -12.68 9.39
CA THR A 199 2.48 -12.70 9.54
C THR A 199 3.00 -14.13 9.58
N GLU A 200 2.37 -15.01 10.36
CA GLU A 200 2.73 -16.43 10.46
C GLU A 200 2.56 -17.17 9.13
N ASP A 201 1.44 -16.93 8.43
CA ASP A 201 1.19 -17.50 7.12
C ASP A 201 2.24 -17.06 6.09
N PHE A 202 2.60 -15.79 6.09
CA PHE A 202 3.63 -15.24 5.22
C PHE A 202 5.00 -15.86 5.51
N LEU A 203 5.42 -15.90 6.78
CA LEU A 203 6.71 -16.48 7.17
C LEU A 203 6.79 -17.98 6.85
N ARG A 204 5.69 -18.72 7.02
CA ARG A 204 5.60 -20.14 6.65
C ARG A 204 5.72 -20.37 5.15
N ARG A 205 5.17 -19.48 4.31
CA ARG A 205 5.32 -19.56 2.85
C ARG A 205 6.74 -19.20 2.44
N LEU A 206 7.26 -18.10 3.00
CA LEU A 206 8.60 -17.60 2.72
C LEU A 206 9.70 -18.62 3.05
N SER A 207 9.54 -19.42 4.11
CA SER A 207 10.51 -20.47 4.46
C SER A 207 10.53 -21.67 3.49
N LYS A 208 9.52 -21.79 2.63
CA LYS A 208 9.40 -22.85 1.62
C LYS A 208 9.72 -22.37 0.20
N THR A 209 9.85 -21.06 0.01
CA THR A 209 10.15 -20.45 -1.28
C THR A 209 11.55 -20.81 -1.74
N THR A 210 11.67 -21.20 -3.01
CA THR A 210 12.96 -21.58 -3.60
C THR A 210 13.36 -20.70 -4.77
N THR A 211 12.45 -19.87 -5.28
CA THR A 211 12.72 -18.98 -6.42
C THR A 211 12.24 -17.56 -6.18
N VAL A 212 12.88 -16.60 -6.85
CA VAL A 212 12.48 -15.18 -6.82
C VAL A 212 11.05 -14.98 -7.36
N ARG A 213 10.63 -15.81 -8.33
CA ARG A 213 9.29 -15.73 -8.95
C ARG A 213 8.16 -16.00 -7.95
N GLU A 214 8.43 -16.79 -6.91
CA GLU A 214 7.47 -17.18 -5.87
C GLU A 214 7.35 -16.15 -4.74
N LEU A 215 8.19 -15.12 -4.70
CA LEU A 215 8.18 -14.16 -3.58
C LEU A 215 6.84 -13.43 -3.43
N ALA A 216 6.20 -13.07 -4.54
CA ALA A 216 4.91 -12.40 -4.51
C ALA A 216 3.79 -13.30 -3.95
N SER A 217 3.82 -14.61 -4.21
CA SER A 217 2.81 -15.56 -3.72
C SER A 217 2.93 -15.88 -2.22
N CYS A 218 4.04 -15.47 -1.59
CA CYS A 218 4.19 -15.54 -0.14
C CYS A 218 3.22 -14.62 0.59
N PHE A 219 2.85 -13.50 -0.02
CA PHE A 219 1.91 -12.54 0.58
C PHE A 219 0.50 -13.17 0.64
N PRO A 220 -0.19 -13.11 1.80
CA PRO A 220 -1.54 -13.68 1.94
C PRO A 220 -2.52 -13.20 0.88
N LEU A 221 -2.45 -11.92 0.53
CA LEU A 221 -3.27 -11.26 -0.49
C LEU A 221 -2.36 -10.55 -1.50
N GLN A 222 -2.72 -10.64 -2.79
CA GLN A 222 -1.99 -10.02 -3.89
C GLN A 222 -2.35 -8.53 -4.01
N ALA A 223 -1.40 -7.69 -4.42
CA ALA A 223 -1.73 -6.33 -4.83
C ALA A 223 -2.43 -6.39 -6.19
N LEU A 224 -3.69 -5.98 -6.24
CA LEU A 224 -4.46 -5.96 -7.48
C LEU A 224 -4.50 -4.54 -8.03
N ALA A 225 -4.29 -4.40 -9.34
CA ALA A 225 -4.57 -3.20 -10.10
C ALA A 225 -5.94 -3.32 -10.78
N VAL A 226 -6.73 -2.25 -10.73
CA VAL A 226 -8.07 -2.18 -11.31
C VAL A 226 -8.21 -0.88 -12.09
N SER A 227 -9.02 -0.91 -13.13
CA SER A 227 -9.32 0.24 -13.99
C SER A 227 -10.71 0.13 -14.60
N ALA A 228 -11.45 1.24 -14.66
CA ALA A 228 -12.69 1.31 -15.43
C ALA A 228 -12.98 2.75 -15.87
N PRO A 229 -13.81 2.95 -16.91
CA PRO A 229 -14.28 4.27 -17.31
C PRO A 229 -14.97 4.99 -16.15
N ILE A 230 -14.73 6.31 -16.02
CA ILE A 230 -15.32 7.12 -14.95
C ILE A 230 -16.85 7.13 -14.99
N THR A 231 -17.44 6.99 -16.18
CA THR A 231 -18.88 6.95 -16.41
C THR A 231 -19.55 5.82 -15.62
N GLN A 232 -18.87 4.68 -15.45
CA GLN A 232 -19.36 3.56 -14.64
C GLN A 232 -19.53 3.94 -13.16
N PHE A 233 -18.66 4.80 -12.63
CA PHE A 233 -18.74 5.28 -11.25
C PHE A 233 -19.86 6.31 -11.08
N HIS A 234 -20.01 7.22 -12.05
CA HIS A 234 -21.14 8.15 -12.07
C HIS A 234 -22.47 7.40 -12.05
N THR A 235 -22.68 6.44 -12.97
CA THR A 235 -23.91 5.62 -12.98
C THR A 235 -24.12 4.88 -11.67
N PHE A 236 -23.07 4.25 -11.12
CA PHE A 236 -23.14 3.48 -9.88
C PHE A 236 -23.55 4.32 -8.68
N TYR A 237 -22.93 5.48 -8.46
CA TYR A 237 -23.24 6.32 -7.30
C TYR A 237 -24.49 7.17 -7.46
N ASP A 238 -24.92 7.47 -8.69
CA ASP A 238 -26.20 8.14 -8.95
C ASP A 238 -27.37 7.16 -8.71
N SER A 239 -27.19 5.88 -9.01
CA SER A 239 -28.23 4.84 -8.92
C SER A 239 -28.38 4.20 -7.54
N ALA A 240 -27.41 4.39 -6.64
CA ALA A 240 -27.46 3.88 -5.26
C ALA A 240 -28.38 4.70 -4.33
N MET A 241 -29.54 5.14 -4.85
CA MET A 241 -30.67 5.71 -4.10
C MET A 241 -31.70 4.63 -3.77
#